data_AF-A0A4Q3RPB7-F1
#
_entry.id   AF-A0A4Q3RPB7-F1
#
_cell.length_a   1.000
_cell.length_b   1.000
_cell.length_c   1.000
_cell.angle_alpha   90.00
_cell.angle_beta   90.00
_cell.angle_gamma   90.00
#
_symmetry.space_group_name_H-M   'P 1'
#
loop_
_entity.id
_entity.type
_entity.pdbx_description
1 polymer ?
#
loop_
_entity_poly.entity_id
_entity_poly.type
_entity_poly.pdbx_seq_one_letter_code
_entity_poly.pdbx_strand_id
1 'polypeptide(L)'
;MKKDFVAARAVRNEMHPINEIDLYNVDCYMVNNHSFEQMKQWVDDAIASRSLLVILFHGVGGGNGLDVSLPAHRQILGYIKKKEKELYVAPMVEVAKFIATQQQ
;
A
#
# COMPACT_ATOMS: atom_id res chain seq x y z
N MET A 1 12.07 1.18 21.12
CA MET A 1 11.13 1.09 20.00
C MET A 1 11.79 0.99 18.63
N LYS A 2 12.66 1.91 18.17
CA LYS A 2 13.24 1.78 16.80
C LYS A 2 13.92 0.44 16.53
N LYS A 3 14.63 -0.13 17.51
CA LYS A 3 15.27 -1.45 17.35
C LYS A 3 14.32 -2.65 17.48
N ASP A 4 13.06 -2.41 17.84
CA ASP A 4 12.08 -3.45 18.13
C ASP A 4 11.15 -3.74 16.93
N PHE A 5 11.15 -2.87 15.92
CA PHE A 5 10.29 -2.98 14.73
C PHE A 5 11.09 -2.77 13.45
N VAL A 6 10.76 -3.52 12.39
CA VAL A 6 11.41 -3.35 11.07
C VAL A 6 10.89 -2.13 10.30
N ALA A 7 9.66 -1.70 10.61
CA ALA A 7 9.05 -0.50 10.05
C ALA A 7 7.81 -0.09 10.87
N ALA A 8 7.37 1.15 10.70
CA ALA A 8 6.13 1.69 11.27
C ALA A 8 5.35 2.48 10.21
N ARG A 9 4.03 2.37 10.25
CA ARG A 9 3.10 2.99 9.29
C ARG A 9 2.75 4.42 9.73
N ALA A 10 2.83 5.36 8.80
CA ALA A 10 2.36 6.73 8.94
C ALA A 10 0.86 6.87 8.66
N VAL A 11 0.35 8.10 8.66
CA VAL A 11 -1.07 8.43 8.44
C VAL A 11 -1.27 9.42 7.27
N ARG A 12 -0.34 9.44 6.32
CA ARG A 12 -0.39 10.30 5.12
C ARG A 12 -0.51 9.44 3.86
N ASN A 13 -1.14 10.02 2.83
CA ASN A 13 -1.37 9.39 1.53
C ASN A 13 -0.30 9.86 0.53
N GLU A 14 0.93 9.38 0.71
CA GLU A 14 2.08 9.72 -0.14
C GLU A 14 2.73 8.46 -0.70
N MET A 15 3.46 8.62 -1.81
CA MET A 15 4.22 7.56 -2.47
C MET A 15 5.65 8.04 -2.66
N HIS A 16 6.60 7.19 -2.30
CA HIS A 16 8.02 7.48 -2.41
C HIS A 16 8.75 6.36 -3.15
N PRO A 17 9.78 6.70 -3.96
CA PRO A 17 10.69 5.72 -4.50
C PRO A 17 11.49 5.05 -3.38
N ILE A 18 12.06 3.88 -3.67
CA ILE A 18 12.68 3.01 -2.66
C ILE A 18 13.76 3.69 -1.81
N ASN A 19 14.46 4.69 -2.34
CA ASN A 19 15.53 5.44 -1.69
C ASN A 19 15.03 6.58 -0.77
N GLU A 20 13.75 6.92 -0.80
CA GLU A 20 13.17 8.03 -0.02
C GLU A 20 12.25 7.56 1.12
N ILE A 21 12.01 6.26 1.22
CA ILE A 21 11.10 5.69 2.23
C ILE A 21 11.74 5.78 3.63
N ASP A 22 11.13 6.54 4.53
CA ASP A 22 11.40 6.44 5.97
C ASP A 22 10.70 5.20 6.54
N LEU A 23 11.48 4.16 6.84
CA LEU A 23 10.95 2.90 7.38
C LEU A 23 10.19 3.08 8.71
N TYR A 24 10.44 4.14 9.48
CA TYR A 24 9.70 4.40 10.72
C TYR A 24 8.51 5.33 10.53
N ASN A 25 8.18 5.67 9.28
CA ASN A 25 7.14 6.62 8.92
C ASN A 25 6.57 6.31 7.51
N VAL A 26 6.36 5.02 7.20
CA VAL A 26 5.92 4.54 5.88
C VAL A 26 4.49 4.98 5.57
N ASP A 27 4.30 5.76 4.52
CA ASP A 27 3.00 6.27 4.09
C ASP A 27 2.02 5.17 3.67
N CYS A 28 0.72 5.47 3.74
CA CYS A 28 -0.31 4.54 3.34
C CYS A 28 -1.59 5.23 2.89
N TYR A 29 -2.26 4.63 1.92
CA TYR A 29 -3.54 5.08 1.40
C TYR A 29 -4.66 4.38 2.15
N MET A 30 -5.31 5.11 3.05
CA MET A 30 -6.46 4.64 3.80
C MET A 30 -7.69 4.53 2.90
N VAL A 31 -8.30 3.37 2.88
CA VAL A 31 -9.53 3.13 2.14
C VAL A 31 -10.73 3.44 3.03
N ASN A 32 -11.56 4.36 2.54
CA ASN A 32 -12.86 4.68 3.12
C ASN A 32 -13.84 5.07 2.00
N ASN A 33 -14.80 4.21 1.69
CA ASN A 33 -15.80 4.37 0.62
C ASN A 33 -15.22 4.67 -0.78
N HIS A 34 -13.95 4.33 -1.02
CA HIS A 34 -13.34 4.53 -2.33
C HIS A 34 -13.89 3.53 -3.34
N SER A 35 -14.09 4.01 -4.57
CA SER A 35 -14.45 3.16 -5.71
C SER A 35 -13.25 2.36 -6.20
N PHE A 36 -13.52 1.36 -7.03
CA PHE A 36 -12.47 0.63 -7.74
C PHE A 36 -11.57 1.58 -8.56
N GLU A 37 -12.15 2.52 -9.31
CA GLU A 37 -11.38 3.43 -10.17
C GLU A 37 -10.44 4.34 -9.37
N GLN A 38 -10.88 4.82 -8.20
CA GLN A 38 -10.03 5.64 -7.33
C GLN A 38 -8.83 4.84 -6.79
N MET A 39 -9.06 3.59 -6.35
CA MET A 39 -7.98 2.73 -5.88
C MET A 39 -7.07 2.26 -7.03
N LYS A 40 -7.64 2.03 -8.21
CA LYS A 40 -6.90 1.69 -9.42
C LYS A 40 -5.92 2.81 -9.79
N GLN A 41 -6.35 4.07 -9.70
CA GLN A 41 -5.48 5.21 -9.96
C GLN A 41 -4.22 5.17 -9.09
N TRP A 42 -4.34 4.86 -7.79
CA TRP A 42 -3.16 4.73 -6.93
C TRP A 42 -2.20 3.64 -7.39
N VAL A 43 -2.72 2.49 -7.82
CA VAL A 43 -1.89 1.40 -8.36
C VAL A 43 -1.17 1.85 -9.62
N ASP A 44 -1.86 2.55 -10.51
CA ASP A 44 -1.27 3.07 -11.75
C ASP A 44 -0.21 4.14 -11.47
N ASP A 45 -0.45 5.04 -10.52
CA ASP A 45 0.50 6.07 -10.09
C ASP A 45 1.75 5.42 -9.48
N ALA A 46 1.60 4.36 -8.68
CA ALA A 46 2.72 3.63 -8.09
C ALA A 46 3.58 2.94 -9.17
N ILE A 47 2.96 2.34 -10.19
CA ILE A 47 3.66 1.76 -11.33
C ILE A 47 4.40 2.85 -12.12
N ALA A 48 3.72 3.95 -12.44
CA ALA A 48 4.28 5.04 -13.24
C ALA A 48 5.45 5.74 -12.54
N SER A 49 5.33 5.97 -11.23
CA SER A 49 6.36 6.63 -10.41
C SER A 49 7.42 5.68 -9.86
N ARG A 50 7.24 4.36 -10.02
CA ARG A 50 8.10 3.31 -9.44
C ARG A 50 8.23 3.43 -7.91
N SER A 51 7.12 3.70 -7.26
CA SER A 51 7.05 4.00 -5.82
C SER A 51 6.43 2.86 -5.02
N LEU A 52 6.69 2.86 -3.71
CA LEU A 52 5.97 2.00 -2.78
C LEU A 52 4.52 2.50 -2.61
N LEU A 53 3.56 1.59 -2.73
CA LEU A 53 2.16 1.81 -2.37
C LEU A 53 1.75 0.84 -1.26
N VAL A 54 1.26 1.40 -0.15
CA VAL A 54 0.58 0.65 0.91
C VAL A 54 -0.89 1.02 0.90
N ILE A 55 -1.77 0.03 0.74
CA ILE A 55 -3.22 0.22 0.80
C ILE A 55 -3.73 -0.31 2.13
N LEU A 56 -4.43 0.52 2.90
CA LEU A 56 -4.95 0.18 4.22
C LEU A 56 -6.47 0.02 4.18
N PHE A 57 -6.93 -1.22 4.34
CA PHE A 57 -8.34 -1.56 4.53
C PHE A 57 -8.64 -1.71 6.02
N HIS A 58 -9.68 -1.03 6.51
CA HIS A 58 -10.17 -1.16 7.89
C HIS A 58 -11.31 -2.18 7.96
N GLY A 59 -12.34 -1.98 7.14
CA GLY A 59 -13.46 -2.89 6.92
C GLY A 59 -13.58 -3.29 5.46
N VAL A 60 -14.22 -4.43 5.20
CA VAL A 60 -14.60 -4.87 3.85
C VAL A 60 -16.02 -5.42 3.90
N GLY A 61 -16.95 -4.74 3.22
CA GLY A 61 -18.35 -5.17 3.12
C GLY A 61 -19.23 -4.78 4.30
N GLY A 62 -18.79 -3.83 5.13
CA GLY A 62 -19.54 -3.24 6.23
C GLY A 62 -18.99 -3.57 7.62
N GLY A 63 -19.75 -3.20 8.66
CA GLY A 63 -19.43 -3.48 10.06
C GLY A 63 -18.65 -2.39 10.79
N ASN A 64 -18.20 -1.34 10.09
CA ASN A 64 -17.59 -0.15 10.67
C ASN A 64 -17.82 1.08 9.74
N GLY A 65 -17.46 2.28 10.21
CA GLY A 65 -17.55 3.52 9.40
C GLY A 65 -16.38 3.75 8.43
N LEU A 66 -15.34 2.92 8.51
CA LEU A 66 -14.17 2.95 7.62
C LEU A 66 -14.17 1.66 6.80
N ASP A 67 -14.84 1.70 5.65
CA ASP A 67 -15.18 0.49 4.92
C ASP A 67 -14.91 0.63 3.43
N VAL A 68 -14.82 -0.50 2.74
CA VAL A 68 -14.91 -0.58 1.28
C VAL A 68 -15.93 -1.64 0.90
N SER A 69 -16.67 -1.40 -0.17
CA SER A 69 -17.61 -2.41 -0.65
C SER A 69 -16.87 -3.69 -1.07
N LEU A 70 -17.47 -4.85 -0.79
CA LEU A 70 -16.92 -6.15 -1.19
C LEU A 70 -16.63 -6.21 -2.71
N PRO A 71 -17.48 -5.67 -3.61
CA PRO A 71 -17.16 -5.59 -5.03
C PRO A 71 -15.88 -4.78 -5.33
N ALA A 72 -15.76 -3.56 -4.79
CA ALA A 72 -14.60 -2.70 -5.05
C ALA A 72 -13.30 -3.33 -4.52
N HIS A 73 -13.34 -3.94 -3.34
CA HIS A 73 -12.21 -4.68 -2.77
C HIS A 73 -11.78 -5.87 -3.67
N ARG A 74 -12.73 -6.67 -4.15
CA ARG A 74 -12.40 -7.79 -5.06
C ARG A 74 -11.84 -7.30 -6.39
N GLN A 75 -12.38 -6.21 -6.93
CA GLN A 75 -11.92 -5.64 -8.20
C GLN A 75 -10.48 -5.14 -8.10
N ILE A 76 -10.12 -4.43 -7.01
CA ILE A 76 -8.75 -3.93 -6.85
C ILE A 76 -7.74 -5.06 -6.67
N LEU A 77 -8.07 -6.11 -5.89
CA LEU A 77 -7.20 -7.28 -5.77
C LEU A 77 -7.01 -8.01 -7.11
N GLY A 78 -8.09 -8.16 -7.88
CA GLY A 78 -8.03 -8.73 -9.23
C GLY A 78 -7.19 -7.89 -10.20
N TYR A 79 -7.24 -6.56 -10.08
CA TYR A 79 -6.42 -5.66 -10.87
C TYR A 79 -4.93 -5.78 -10.52
N ILE A 80 -4.59 -5.72 -9.23
CA ILE A 80 -3.21 -5.89 -8.75
C ILE A 80 -2.63 -7.23 -9.21
N LYS A 81 -3.42 -8.32 -9.14
CA LYS A 81 -2.97 -9.64 -9.60
C LYS A 81 -2.63 -9.66 -11.09
N LYS A 82 -3.40 -8.96 -11.94
CA LYS A 82 -3.10 -8.85 -13.38
C LYS A 82 -1.82 -8.05 -13.68
N LYS A 83 -1.36 -7.26 -12.71
CA LYS A 83 -0.18 -6.39 -12.80
C LYS A 83 1.07 -6.99 -12.16
N GLU A 84 1.08 -8.28 -11.83
CA GLU A 84 2.21 -8.96 -11.15
C GLU A 84 3.55 -8.94 -11.91
N LYS A 85 3.53 -8.67 -13.23
CA LYS A 85 4.76 -8.48 -14.01
C LYS A 85 5.40 -7.10 -13.79
N GLU A 86 4.60 -6.14 -13.33
CA GLU A 86 4.97 -4.74 -13.10
C GLU A 86 5.11 -4.45 -11.59
N LEU A 87 4.47 -5.26 -10.73
CA LEU A 87 4.39 -5.06 -9.28
C LEU A 87 5.04 -6.21 -8.51
N TYR A 88 5.84 -5.86 -7.51
CA TYR A 88 6.21 -6.78 -6.44
C TYR A 88 5.26 -6.59 -5.25
N VAL A 89 4.45 -7.61 -4.94
CA VAL A 89 3.46 -7.58 -3.84
C VAL A 89 3.87 -8.60 -2.80
N ALA A 90 4.11 -8.14 -1.56
CA ALA A 90 4.54 -8.98 -0.45
C ALA A 90 4.04 -8.41 0.89
N PRO A 91 4.08 -9.20 1.98
CA PRO A 91 3.83 -8.69 3.33
C PRO A 91 4.73 -7.50 3.67
N MET A 92 4.19 -6.51 4.40
CA MET A 92 4.93 -5.29 4.76
C MET A 92 6.28 -5.58 5.42
N VAL A 93 6.36 -6.60 6.29
CA VAL A 93 7.61 -7.03 6.95
C VAL A 93 8.70 -7.45 5.95
N GLU A 94 8.33 -8.07 4.83
CA GLU A 94 9.27 -8.49 3.78
C GLU A 94 9.72 -7.30 2.96
N VAL A 95 8.77 -6.46 2.54
CA VAL A 95 9.05 -5.24 1.78
C VAL A 95 9.94 -4.30 2.58
N ALA A 96 9.67 -4.10 3.88
CA ALA A 96 10.50 -3.26 4.76
C ALA A 96 11.94 -3.78 4.89
N LYS A 97 12.11 -5.10 5.07
CA LYS A 97 13.45 -5.72 5.11
C LYS A 97 14.17 -5.55 3.77
N PHE A 98 13.46 -5.72 2.66
CA PHE A 98 14.03 -5.51 1.33
C PHE A 98 14.48 -4.07 1.15
N ILE A 99 13.64 -3.08 1.44
CA ILE A 99 13.98 -1.65 1.37
C ILE A 99 15.24 -1.34 2.19
N ALA A 100 15.32 -1.84 3.43
CA ALA A 100 16.48 -1.65 4.31
C ALA A 100 17.81 -2.18 3.73
N THR A 101 17.76 -3.11 2.77
CA THR A 101 18.95 -3.61 2.05
C THR A 101 19.30 -2.79 0.82
N GLN A 102 18.34 -2.06 0.26
CA GLN A 102 18.52 -1.24 -0.96
C GLN A 102 18.93 0.19 -0.64
N GLN A 103 18.67 0.67 0.59
CA GLN A 103 19.02 2.01 1.06
C GLN A 103 20.43 2.09 1.70
N GLN A 104 21.24 1.04 1.58
CA GLN A 104 22.59 0.98 2.14
C GLN A 104 23.64 1.63 1.24
#